data_AF-A0A4Q5YIZ7-F1
#
_entry.id   AF-A0A4Q5YIZ7-F1
#
_cell.length_a   1.000
_cell.length_b   1.000
_cell.length_c   1.000
_cell.angle_alpha   90.00
_cell.angle_beta   90.00
_cell.angle_gamma   90.00
#
_symmetry.space_group_name_H-M   'P 1'
#
loop_
_entity.id
_entity.type
_entity.pdbx_description
1 polymer ?
#
loop_
_entity_poly.entity_id
_entity_poly.type
_entity_poly.pdbx_seq_one_letter_code
_entity_poly.pdbx_strand_id
1 'polypeptide(L)'
;MDYIGEHLLPGQLGHFFIVLSLVASLVATFAYFKATSTAASLDGSYWKKLARTAFIIEAVSVFAIFSILFYIIYNHLFEYKYAWQHSSRSLEVK
;
A
#
# COMPACT_ATOMS: atom_id res chain seq x y z
N MET A 1 -8.82 -22.41 -2.95
CA MET A 1 -8.73 -23.36 -4.07
C MET A 1 -7.55 -22.85 -4.86
N ASP A 2 -6.36 -23.40 -4.58
CA ASP A 2 -5.13 -22.95 -5.24
C ASP A 2 -5.01 -23.66 -6.59
N TYR A 3 -4.81 -22.91 -7.66
CA TYR A 3 -4.59 -23.47 -8.99
C TYR A 3 -3.09 -23.53 -9.32
N ILE A 4 -2.65 -24.60 -9.97
CA ILE A 4 -1.24 -24.77 -10.35
C ILE A 4 -0.88 -23.72 -11.41
N GLY A 5 0.02 -22.79 -11.06
CA GLY A 5 0.47 -21.68 -11.92
C GLY A 5 0.05 -20.27 -11.44
N GLU A 6 -0.73 -20.19 -10.35
CA GLU A 6 -1.29 -18.92 -9.85
C GLU A 6 -0.23 -18.05 -9.13
N HIS A 7 -0.08 -16.80 -9.57
CA HIS A 7 0.75 -15.79 -8.94
C HIS A 7 -0.06 -15.04 -7.88
N LEU A 8 -0.27 -15.69 -6.72
CA LEU A 8 -0.97 -15.10 -5.57
C LEU A 8 -0.13 -14.09 -4.78
N LEU A 9 1.20 -14.20 -4.86
CA LEU A 9 2.16 -13.38 -4.11
C LEU A 9 2.01 -11.86 -4.35
N PRO A 10 1.83 -11.35 -5.58
CA PRO A 10 1.64 -9.93 -5.83
C PRO A 10 0.39 -9.38 -5.15
N GLY A 11 -0.73 -10.10 -5.21
CA GLY A 11 -1.98 -9.69 -4.57
C GLY A 11 -1.92 -9.77 -3.05
N GLN A 12 -1.25 -10.78 -2.48
CA GLN A 12 -1.02 -10.86 -1.04
C GLN A 12 -0.15 -9.70 -0.53
N LEU A 13 0.92 -9.35 -1.27
CA LEU A 13 1.74 -8.18 -0.96
C LEU A 13 0.94 -6.89 -1.08
N GLY A 14 0.13 -6.73 -2.14
CA GLY A 14 -0.75 -5.57 -2.29
C GLY A 14 -1.72 -5.42 -1.12
N HIS A 15 -2.38 -6.51 -0.72
CA HIS A 15 -3.27 -6.52 0.45
C HIS A 15 -2.53 -6.17 1.75
N PHE A 16 -1.34 -6.71 1.95
CA PHE A 16 -0.51 -6.40 3.10
C PHE A 16 -0.18 -4.89 3.15
N PHE A 17 0.27 -4.30 2.04
CA PHE A 17 0.59 -2.87 2.01
C PHE A 17 -0.64 -1.98 2.21
N ILE A 18 -1.84 -2.40 1.75
CA ILE A 18 -3.09 -1.67 2.02
C ILE A 18 -3.38 -1.62 3.53
N VAL A 19 -3.31 -2.77 4.21
CA VAL A 19 -3.54 -2.83 5.66
C VAL A 19 -2.46 -2.06 6.41
N LEU A 20 -1.19 -2.20 6.00
CA LEU A 20 -0.08 -1.46 6.59
C LEU A 20 -0.25 0.05 6.44
N SER A 21 -0.65 0.53 5.26
CA SER A 21 -0.92 1.94 4.99
C SER A 21 -2.03 2.48 5.90
N LEU A 22 -3.10 1.71 6.10
CA LEU A 22 -4.23 2.11 6.96
C LEU A 22 -3.82 2.23 8.42
N VAL A 23 -3.07 1.24 8.94
CA VAL A 23 -2.60 1.28 10.33
C VAL A 23 -1.57 2.39 10.51
N ALA A 24 -0.66 2.57 9.56
CA ALA A 24 0.35 3.63 9.60
C ALA A 24 -0.27 5.03 9.61
N SER A 25 -1.34 5.27 8.85
CA SER A 25 -2.02 6.57 8.79
C SER A 25 -2.72 6.92 10.10
N LEU A 26 -3.35 5.94 10.76
CA LEU A 26 -3.94 6.13 12.09
C LEU A 26 -2.86 6.44 13.14
N VAL A 27 -1.75 5.70 13.12
CA VAL A 27 -0.62 5.92 14.02
C VAL A 27 0.00 7.31 13.79
N ALA A 28 0.21 7.70 12.53
CA ALA A 28 0.74 9.00 12.17
C ALA A 28 -0.19 10.13 12.65
N THR A 29 -1.50 9.99 12.43
CA THR A 29 -2.51 10.96 12.87
C THR A 29 -2.49 11.14 14.39
N PHE A 30 -2.51 10.03 15.14
CA PHE A 30 -2.46 10.07 16.59
C PHE A 30 -1.14 10.65 17.13
N ALA A 31 -0.01 10.23 16.55
CA ALA A 31 1.30 10.71 16.96
C ALA A 31 1.51 12.21 16.65
N TYR A 32 1.02 12.70 15.50
CA TYR A 32 1.04 14.13 15.20
C TYR A 32 0.16 14.91 16.17
N PHE A 33 -1.04 14.42 16.48
CA PHE A 33 -1.91 15.05 17.48
C PHE A 33 -1.20 15.16 18.83
N LYS A 34 -0.63 14.06 19.35
CA LYS A 34 0.14 14.07 20.59
C LYS A 34 1.37 14.99 20.54
N ALA A 35 2.08 15.02 19.43
CA ALA A 35 3.24 15.90 19.24
C ALA A 35 2.87 17.38 19.33
N THR A 36 1.69 17.78 18.84
CA THR A 36 1.21 19.17 18.97
C THR A 36 0.82 19.51 20.40
N SER A 37 0.19 18.58 21.15
CA SER A 37 -0.20 18.82 22.54
C SER A 37 0.99 18.86 23.53
N THR A 38 2.12 18.24 23.18
CA THR A 38 3.32 18.14 24.05
C THR A 38 4.53 18.87 23.47
N ALA A 39 4.30 19.86 22.60
CA ALA A 39 5.35 20.51 21.80
C ALA A 39 6.51 21.13 22.62
N ALA A 40 6.26 21.53 23.88
CA ALA A 40 7.26 22.14 24.76
C ALA A 40 8.04 21.13 25.63
N SER A 41 7.68 19.83 25.63
CA SER A 41 8.36 18.80 26.41
C SER A 41 9.29 17.94 25.54
N LEU A 42 10.23 17.25 26.19
CA LEU A 42 11.09 16.25 25.53
C LEU A 42 10.26 15.17 24.81
N ASP A 43 9.08 14.85 25.34
CA ASP A 43 8.15 13.90 24.74
C ASP A 43 7.62 14.38 23.38
N GLY A 44 7.42 15.69 23.18
CA GLY A 44 6.96 16.25 21.91
C GLY A 44 7.90 15.92 20.75
N SER A 45 9.21 15.92 21.00
CA SER A 45 10.23 15.52 20.00
C SER A 45 10.12 14.04 19.65
N TYR A 46 9.86 13.17 20.65
CA TYR A 46 9.64 11.74 20.44
C TYR A 46 8.38 11.48 19.60
N TRP A 47 7.23 12.07 19.98
CA TRP A 47 5.98 11.92 19.24
C TRP A 47 6.09 12.43 17.80
N LYS A 48 6.83 13.51 17.58
CA LYS A 48 7.10 14.05 16.24
C LYS A 48 7.93 13.10 15.38
N LYS A 49 8.95 12.45 15.96
CA LYS A 49 9.74 11.42 15.25
C LYS A 49 8.87 10.23 14.88
N LEU A 50 8.07 9.72 15.83
CA LEU A 50 7.15 8.60 15.61
C LEU A 50 6.14 8.90 14.49
N ALA A 51 5.56 10.11 14.51
CA ALA A 51 4.62 10.55 13.50
C ALA A 51 5.25 10.61 12.10
N ARG A 52 6.48 11.15 12.00
CA ARG A 52 7.23 11.20 10.74
C ARG A 52 7.56 9.80 10.21
N THR A 53 8.01 8.89 11.07
CA THR A 53 8.32 7.51 10.64
C THR A 53 7.07 6.79 10.16
N ALA A 54 5.95 6.92 10.88
CA ALA A 54 4.68 6.32 10.48
C ALA A 54 4.19 6.88 9.14
N PHE A 55 4.29 8.20 8.94
CA PHE A 55 3.91 8.84 7.67
C PHE A 55 4.80 8.41 6.50
N ILE A 56 6.11 8.22 6.72
CA ILE A 56 7.02 7.70 5.68
C ILE A 56 6.63 6.26 5.32
N ILE A 57 6.34 5.41 6.31
CA ILE A 57 5.90 4.03 6.08
C ILE A 57 4.60 4.00 5.27
N GLU A 58 3.65 4.88 5.59
CA GLU A 58 2.41 5.04 4.83
C GLU A 58 2.70 5.42 3.37
N ALA A 59 3.52 6.45 3.13
CA ALA A 59 3.85 6.91 1.79
C ALA A 59 4.55 5.81 0.95
N VAL A 60 5.49 5.08 1.56
CA VAL A 60 6.16 3.94 0.91
C VAL A 60 5.15 2.82 0.62
N SER A 61 4.22 2.55 1.53
CA SER A 61 3.17 1.54 1.33
C SER A 61 2.27 1.91 0.16
N VAL A 62 1.82 3.17 0.06
CA VAL A 62 1.03 3.66 -1.07
C VAL A 62 1.79 3.49 -2.39
N PHE A 63 3.07 3.87 -2.43
CA PHE A 63 3.89 3.70 -3.62
C PHE A 63 4.08 2.23 -4.02
N ALA A 64 4.26 1.35 -3.03
CA ALA A 64 4.34 -0.09 -3.25
C ALA A 64 3.02 -0.66 -3.81
N ILE A 65 1.86 -0.23 -3.27
CA ILE A 65 0.54 -0.63 -3.80
C ILE A 65 0.41 -0.23 -5.27
N PHE A 66 0.76 1.02 -5.61
CA PHE A 66 0.75 1.48 -7.00
C PHE A 66 1.66 0.65 -7.90
N SER A 67 2.88 0.37 -7.43
CA SER A 67 3.86 -0.42 -8.19
C SER A 67 3.38 -1.87 -8.42
N ILE A 68 2.80 -2.49 -7.39
CA ILE A 68 2.23 -3.85 -7.46
C ILE A 68 1.02 -3.87 -8.40
N LEU A 69 0.12 -2.89 -8.30
CA LEU A 69 -1.04 -2.79 -9.17
C LEU A 69 -0.60 -2.63 -10.64
N PHE A 70 0.37 -1.74 -10.89
CA PHE A 70 0.94 -1.56 -12.23
C PHE A 70 1.57 -2.86 -12.75
N TYR A 71 2.34 -3.56 -11.90
CA TYR A 71 2.94 -4.85 -12.24
C TYR A 71 1.89 -5.92 -12.61
N ILE A 72 0.79 -6.01 -11.85
CA ILE A 72 -0.31 -6.94 -12.12
C ILE A 72 -0.98 -6.64 -13.47
N ILE A 73 -1.22 -5.35 -13.76
CA ILE A 73 -1.83 -4.91 -15.03
C ILE A 73 -0.89 -5.17 -16.21
N TYR A 74 0.39 -4.81 -16.08
CA TYR A 74 1.39 -4.95 -17.14
C TYR A 74 1.67 -6.41 -17.52
N ASN A 75 1.74 -7.31 -16.54
CA ASN A 75 1.95 -8.74 -16.79
C ASN A 75 0.66 -9.47 -17.20
N HIS A 76 -0.47 -8.75 -17.33
CA HIS A 76 -1.77 -9.32 -17.70
C HIS A 76 -2.10 -10.57 -16.88
N LEU A 77 -1.87 -10.52 -15.56
CA LEU A 77 -2.22 -11.63 -14.66
C LEU A 77 -3.76 -11.70 -14.55
N PHE A 78 -4.39 -12.41 -15.49
CA PHE A 78 -5.84 -12.63 -15.60
C PHE A 78 -6.46 -13.38 -14.41
N GLU A 79 -5.62 -13.83 -13.48
CA GLU A 79 -6.00 -14.38 -12.18
C GLU A 79 -6.69 -13.35 -11.30
N TYR A 80 -6.36 -12.06 -11.46
CA TYR A 80 -7.05 -10.96 -10.80
C TYR A 80 -8.23 -10.49 -11.64
N LYS A 81 -9.44 -10.50 -11.05
CA LYS A 81 -10.69 -10.04 -11.68
C LYS A 81 -10.58 -8.67 -12.34
N TYR A 82 -9.70 -7.79 -11.84
CA TYR A 82 -9.43 -6.47 -12.40
C TYR A 82 -8.73 -6.52 -13.77
N ALA A 83 -7.70 -7.38 -13.93
CA ALA A 83 -7.03 -7.59 -15.21
C ALA A 83 -7.98 -8.26 -16.22
N TRP A 84 -8.80 -9.22 -15.78
CA TRP A 84 -9.81 -9.84 -16.64
C TRP A 84 -10.89 -8.86 -17.15
N GLN A 85 -11.34 -7.92 -16.31
CA GLN A 85 -12.36 -6.95 -16.70
C GLN A 85 -11.85 -5.78 -17.57
N HIS A 86 -10.57 -5.44 -17.50
CA HIS A 86 -10.01 -4.25 -18.18
C HIS A 86 -8.89 -4.54 -19.18
N SER A 87 -8.43 -5.78 -19.32
CA SER A 87 -7.50 -6.21 -20.37
C SER A 87 -8.24 -7.02 -21.44
N SER A 88 -8.69 -6.36 -22.50
CA SER A 88 -9.24 -7.03 -23.68
C SER A 88 -8.10 -7.60 -24.55
N ARG A 89 -8.05 -8.93 -24.71
CA ARG A 89 -7.22 -9.61 -25.72
C ARG A 89 -7.88 -9.64 -27.12
N SER A 90 -8.98 -8.90 -27.32
CA SER A 90 -9.77 -8.92 -28.55
C SER A 90 -9.33 -7.90 -29.61
N LEU A 91 -8.22 -7.19 -29.42
CA LEU A 91 -7.64 -6.40 -30.50
C LEU A 91 -6.64 -7.29 -31.27
N GLU A 92 -7.04 -7.74 -32.45
CA GLU A 92 -6.09 -8.15 -33.48
C GLU A 92 -5.14 -6.98 -33.73
N VAL A 93 -3.83 -7.25 -33.65
CA VAL A 93 -2.85 -6.33 -34.23
C VAL A 93 -3.04 -6.43 -35.73
N LYS A 94 -3.61 -5.39 -36.33
CA LYS A 94 -3.55 -5.22 -37.77
C LYS A 94 -2.20 -4.64 -38.17
#